data_AF-A0A9D5NJG6-F1
#
_entry.id   AF-A0A9D5NJG6-F1
#
_cell.length_a   1.000
_cell.length_b   1.000
_cell.length_c   1.000
_cell.angle_alpha   90.00
_cell.angle_beta   90.00
_cell.angle_gamma   90.00
#
_symmetry.space_group_name_H-M   'P 1'
#
loop_
_entity.id
_entity.type
_entity.pdbx_description
1 polymer ?
#
loop_
_entity_poly.entity_id
_entity_poly.type
_entity_poly.pdbx_seq_one_letter_code
_entity_poly.pdbx_strand_id
1 'polypeptide(L)'
;MKYTKILKWVLAVLFAVGVVFSFYGFLVGFETNGNAPVDNMLYCAYGFALVAILSVLFGVVVIGGINDPKSLLKLLIGLVAVVAVVAVAYVLAPGTPAVGYLGDPVSDATLKMTDTFLNLTYFLFGGAILALIVGWIVGATRK
;
A
#
# COMPACT_ATOMS: atom_id res chain seq x y z
N MET A 1 26.17 -0.33 -4.89
CA MET A 1 26.31 -0.48 -3.42
C MET A 1 25.91 0.77 -2.59
N LYS A 2 25.90 2.01 -3.12
CA LYS A 2 25.50 3.20 -2.31
C LYS A 2 23.99 3.34 -2.07
N TYR A 3 23.15 2.99 -3.05
CA TYR A 3 21.68 3.14 -2.96
C TYR A 3 21.00 2.21 -1.96
N THR A 4 21.54 1.01 -1.74
CA THR A 4 20.94 0.03 -0.83
C THR A 4 20.99 0.45 0.63
N LYS A 5 22.01 1.24 1.03
CA LYS A 5 22.07 1.82 2.38
C LYS A 5 21.01 2.90 2.57
N ILE A 6 20.86 3.79 1.58
CA ILE A 6 19.85 4.87 1.62
C ILE A 6 18.44 4.27 1.66
N LEU A 7 18.16 3.30 0.78
CA LEU A 7 16.86 2.62 0.73
C LEU A 7 16.51 1.95 2.07
N LYS A 8 17.48 1.29 2.71
CA LYS A 8 17.27 0.68 4.04
C LYS A 8 16.90 1.70 5.11
N TRP A 9 17.58 2.85 5.14
CA TRP A 9 17.25 3.92 6.08
C TRP A 9 15.88 4.54 5.82
N VAL A 10 15.54 4.78 4.55
CA VAL A 10 14.20 5.27 4.16
C VAL A 10 13.13 4.28 4.61
N LEU A 11 13.29 2.99 4.33
CA LEU A 11 12.34 1.95 4.76
C LEU A 11 12.23 1.85 6.29
N ALA A 12 13.36 1.93 7.00
CA ALA A 12 13.36 1.90 8.46
C ALA A 12 12.61 3.10 9.06
N VAL A 13 12.79 4.29 8.48
CA VAL A 13 12.06 5.50 8.89
C VAL A 13 10.56 5.35 8.61
N LEU A 14 10.17 4.91 7.41
CA LEU A 14 8.76 4.69 7.06
C LEU A 14 8.10 3.67 8.00
N PHE A 15 8.80 2.58 8.31
CA PHE A 15 8.33 1.58 9.27
C PHE A 15 8.17 2.17 10.68
N ALA A 16 9.18 2.90 11.18
CA ALA A 16 9.12 3.53 12.50
C ALA A 16 7.96 4.52 12.60
N VAL A 17 7.74 5.35 11.58
CA VAL A 17 6.61 6.30 11.51
C VAL A 17 5.28 5.54 11.56
N GLY A 18 5.11 4.47 10.78
CA GLY A 18 3.89 3.65 10.80
C GLY A 18 3.61 3.04 12.18
N VAL A 19 4.66 2.56 12.87
CA VAL A 19 4.55 2.03 14.23
C VAL A 19 4.13 3.12 15.21
N VAL A 20 4.74 4.31 15.16
CA VAL A 20 4.41 5.42 16.07
C VAL A 20 2.94 5.83 15.96
N PHE A 21 2.42 6.01 14.73
CA PHE A 21 1.02 6.37 14.55
C PHE A 21 0.05 5.26 14.99
N SER A 22 0.41 3.99 14.77
CA SER A 22 -0.37 2.85 15.24
C SER A 22 -0.42 2.77 16.77
N PHE A 23 0.72 2.95 17.44
CA PHE A 23 0.79 2.98 18.91
C PHE A 23 0.08 4.20 19.50
N TYR A 24 0.19 5.36 18.86
CA TYR A 24 -0.56 6.56 19.26
C TYR A 24 -2.08 6.30 19.26
N GLY A 25 -2.62 5.72 18.17
CA GLY A 25 -4.02 5.36 18.08
C GLY A 25 -4.46 4.32 19.11
N PHE A 26 -3.58 3.35 19.43
CA PHE A 26 -3.84 2.37 20.48
C PHE A 26 -3.91 2.99 21.88
N LEU A 27 -3.02 3.94 22.21
CA LEU A 27 -2.96 4.56 23.54
C LEU A 27 -4.09 5.58 23.77
N VAL A 28 -4.43 6.34 22.74
CA VAL A 28 -5.41 7.44 22.81
C VAL A 28 -6.82 6.96 22.46
N GLY A 29 -6.94 5.81 21.80
CA GLY A 29 -8.18 5.23 21.32
C GLY A 29 -8.65 5.90 20.02
N PHE A 30 -8.96 5.06 19.03
CA PHE A 30 -9.26 5.50 17.66
C PHE A 30 -10.54 6.34 17.55
N GLU A 31 -11.54 6.06 18.39
CA GLU A 31 -12.86 6.71 18.32
C GLU A 31 -13.14 7.68 19.49
N THR A 32 -12.35 7.60 20.56
CA THR A 32 -12.62 8.30 21.84
C THR A 32 -12.24 9.78 21.84
N ASN A 33 -11.42 10.23 20.88
CA ASN A 33 -10.87 11.60 20.82
C ASN A 33 -11.26 12.33 19.53
N GLY A 34 -12.55 12.30 19.19
CA GLY A 34 -13.07 12.97 17.99
C GLY A 34 -12.39 12.49 16.70
N ASN A 35 -12.03 11.20 16.65
CA ASN A 35 -11.33 10.54 15.52
C ASN A 35 -9.96 11.11 15.15
N ALA A 36 -9.36 12.00 15.97
CA ALA A 36 -8.07 12.61 15.68
C ALA A 36 -6.94 11.60 15.37
N PRO A 37 -6.85 10.43 16.04
CA PRO A 37 -5.86 9.42 15.67
C PRO A 37 -6.09 8.78 14.30
N VAL A 38 -7.36 8.62 13.90
CA VAL A 38 -7.74 8.08 12.58
C VAL A 38 -7.36 9.07 11.49
N ASP A 39 -7.66 10.36 11.68
CA ASP A 39 -7.31 11.41 10.72
C ASP A 39 -5.80 11.51 10.53
N ASN A 40 -5.04 11.46 11.62
CA ASN A 40 -3.58 11.47 11.59
C ASN A 40 -3.00 10.25 10.84
N MET A 41 -3.58 9.05 11.04
CA MET A 41 -3.19 7.86 10.29
C MET A 41 -3.52 7.99 8.81
N LEU A 42 -4.66 8.59 8.46
CA LEU A 42 -5.04 8.81 7.08
C LEU A 42 -4.09 9.79 6.38
N TYR A 43 -3.71 10.89 7.05
CA TYR A 43 -2.68 11.81 6.54
C TYR A 43 -1.32 11.14 6.37
N CYS A 44 -0.93 10.29 7.32
CA CYS A 44 0.29 9.50 7.20
C CYS A 44 0.24 8.55 6.00
N ALA A 45 -0.90 7.89 5.76
CA ALA A 45 -1.13 7.01 4.63
C ALA A 45 -1.02 7.77 3.29
N TYR A 46 -1.58 8.99 3.19
CA TYR A 46 -1.39 9.85 2.01
C TYR A 46 0.08 10.21 1.78
N GLY A 47 0.84 10.48 2.85
CA GLY A 47 2.29 10.69 2.76
C GLY A 47 3.03 9.47 2.21
N PHE A 48 2.70 8.27 2.69
CA PHE A 48 3.29 7.02 2.19
C PHE A 48 2.92 6.74 0.73
N ALA A 49 1.67 7.01 0.33
CA ALA A 49 1.24 6.88 -1.05
C ALA A 49 2.04 7.82 -1.98
N LEU A 50 2.28 9.06 -1.58
CA LEU A 50 3.09 10.00 -2.34
C LEU A 50 4.53 9.51 -2.51
N VAL A 51 5.17 9.04 -1.43
CA VAL A 51 6.52 8.48 -1.48
C VAL A 51 6.59 7.25 -2.40
N ALA A 52 5.57 6.39 -2.36
CA ALA A 52 5.48 5.22 -3.23
C ALA A 52 5.36 5.62 -4.70
N ILE A 53 4.48 6.57 -5.03
CA ILE A 53 4.31 7.08 -6.40
C ILE A 53 5.62 7.69 -6.90
N LEU A 54 6.27 8.55 -6.12
CA LEU A 54 7.56 9.15 -6.49
C LEU A 54 8.62 8.07 -6.71
N SER A 55 8.70 7.07 -5.83
CA SER A 55 9.66 5.96 -5.95
C SER A 55 9.44 5.16 -7.23
N VAL A 56 8.19 4.89 -7.61
CA VAL A 56 7.86 4.24 -8.88
C VAL A 56 8.29 5.12 -10.04
N LEU A 57 7.89 6.40 -10.08
CA LEU A 57 8.24 7.32 -11.16
C LEU A 57 9.76 7.44 -11.35
N PHE A 58 10.52 7.61 -10.26
CA PHE A 58 11.98 7.61 -10.31
C PHE A 58 12.53 6.26 -10.78
N GLY A 59 11.99 5.14 -10.30
CA GLY A 59 12.41 3.80 -10.73
C GLY A 59 12.18 3.57 -12.23
N VAL A 60 11.03 3.98 -12.76
CA VAL A 60 10.69 3.85 -14.18
C VAL A 60 11.59 4.73 -15.04
N VAL A 61 11.75 6.01 -14.68
CA VAL A 61 12.51 6.99 -15.45
C VAL A 61 14.01 6.73 -15.40
N VAL A 62 14.56 6.35 -14.23
CA VAL A 62 16.01 6.24 -14.00
C VAL A 62 16.55 4.84 -14.28
N ILE A 63 15.79 3.78 -14.00
CA ILE A 63 16.29 2.38 -14.08
C ILE A 63 15.84 1.67 -15.36
N GLY A 64 14.63 1.96 -15.86
CA GLY A 64 14.03 1.18 -16.97
C GLY A 64 13.85 1.92 -18.30
N GLY A 65 13.80 3.25 -18.30
CA GLY A 65 13.18 4.00 -19.38
C GLY A 65 14.03 4.35 -20.60
N ILE A 66 15.34 4.54 -20.46
CA ILE A 66 16.10 5.22 -21.53
C ILE A 66 16.92 4.26 -22.42
N ASN A 67 17.36 3.10 -21.91
CA ASN A 67 18.39 2.31 -22.60
C ASN A 67 18.09 0.82 -22.83
N ASP A 68 16.97 0.27 -22.33
CA ASP A 68 16.77 -1.19 -22.39
C ASP A 68 15.30 -1.63 -22.60
N PRO A 69 14.89 -2.07 -23.81
CA PRO A 69 13.51 -2.45 -24.13
C PRO A 69 13.00 -3.65 -23.32
N LYS A 70 13.90 -4.51 -22.84
CA LYS A 70 13.55 -5.63 -21.96
C LYS A 70 13.06 -5.17 -20.59
N SER A 71 13.54 -4.03 -20.10
CA SER A 71 13.09 -3.47 -18.83
C SER A 71 11.66 -2.90 -18.94
N LEU A 72 11.34 -2.26 -20.08
CA LEU A 72 10.00 -1.78 -20.37
C LEU A 72 8.98 -2.91 -20.45
N LEU A 73 9.33 -4.04 -21.06
CA LEU A 73 8.43 -5.20 -21.13
C LEU A 73 8.13 -5.78 -19.74
N LYS A 74 9.13 -5.90 -18.87
CA LYS A 74 8.92 -6.35 -17.48
C LYS A 74 8.02 -5.40 -16.69
N LEU A 75 8.17 -4.10 -16.92
CA LEU A 75 7.31 -3.07 -16.33
C LEU A 75 5.87 -3.21 -16.82
N LEU A 76 5.65 -3.41 -18.13
CA LEU A 76 4.33 -3.63 -18.69
C LEU A 76 3.65 -4.86 -18.07
N ILE A 77 4.38 -5.97 -17.95
CA ILE A 77 3.88 -7.19 -17.30
C ILE A 77 3.51 -6.91 -15.83
N GLY A 78 4.36 -6.17 -15.11
CA GLY A 78 4.07 -5.74 -13.74
C GLY A 78 2.80 -4.89 -13.65
N LEU A 79 2.59 -3.96 -14.58
CA LEU A 79 1.40 -3.13 -14.64
C LEU A 79 0.14 -3.97 -14.89
N VAL A 80 0.19 -4.93 -15.82
CA VAL A 80 -0.93 -5.85 -16.09
C VAL A 80 -1.28 -6.66 -14.84
N ALA A 81 -0.28 -7.13 -14.09
CA ALA A 81 -0.51 -7.83 -12.83
C ALA A 81 -1.20 -6.93 -11.79
N VAL A 82 -0.81 -5.66 -11.67
CA VAL A 82 -1.47 -4.68 -10.79
C VAL A 82 -2.93 -4.48 -11.19
N VAL A 83 -3.21 -4.29 -12.49
CA VAL A 83 -4.58 -4.15 -12.98
C VAL A 83 -5.44 -5.38 -12.66
N ALA A 84 -4.88 -6.58 -12.79
CA ALA A 84 -5.58 -7.80 -12.45
C ALA A 84 -5.94 -7.86 -10.95
N VAL A 85 -5.02 -7.47 -10.06
CA VAL A 85 -5.29 -7.42 -8.61
C VAL A 85 -6.37 -6.39 -8.28
N VAL A 86 -6.33 -5.20 -8.91
CA VAL A 86 -7.37 -4.16 -8.74
C VAL A 86 -8.73 -4.68 -9.21
N ALA A 87 -8.79 -5.36 -10.35
CA ALA A 87 -10.03 -5.93 -10.88
C ALA A 87 -10.62 -6.98 -9.92
N VAL A 88 -9.78 -7.86 -9.37
CA VAL A 88 -10.22 -8.86 -8.36
C VAL A 88 -10.75 -8.16 -7.11
N ALA A 89 -10.03 -7.14 -6.61
CA ALA A 89 -10.46 -6.38 -5.43
C ALA A 89 -11.81 -5.67 -5.66
N TYR A 90 -12.04 -5.15 -6.86
CA TYR A 90 -13.29 -4.47 -7.24
C TYR A 90 -14.47 -5.43 -7.39
N VAL A 91 -14.24 -6.61 -7.98
CA VAL A 91 -15.29 -7.64 -8.10
C VAL A 91 -15.73 -8.14 -6.72
N LEU A 92 -14.79 -8.25 -5.78
CA LEU A 92 -15.06 -8.68 -4.41
C LEU A 92 -15.61 -7.57 -3.50
N ALA A 93 -15.68 -6.32 -3.97
CA ALA A 93 -16.19 -5.19 -3.20
C ALA A 93 -17.74 -5.22 -3.15
N PRO A 94 -18.35 -5.31 -1.95
CA PRO A 94 -19.80 -5.44 -1.81
C PRO A 94 -20.55 -4.15 -2.12
N GLY A 95 -19.99 -2.98 -1.84
CA GLY A 95 -20.64 -1.68 -2.08
C GLY A 95 -21.83 -1.42 -1.14
N THR A 96 -21.90 -2.14 -0.02
CA THR A 96 -22.96 -2.03 0.99
C THR A 96 -22.56 -1.07 2.11
N PRO A 97 -23.48 -0.26 2.66
CA PRO A 97 -23.17 0.64 3.77
C PRO A 97 -22.53 -0.09 4.95
N ALA A 98 -21.56 0.59 5.57
CA ALA A 98 -20.96 0.08 6.79
C ALA A 98 -22.04 -0.05 7.87
N VAL A 99 -22.05 -1.21 8.54
CA VAL A 99 -23.01 -1.50 9.60
C VAL A 99 -22.83 -0.47 10.73
N GLY A 100 -23.89 0.29 11.03
CA GLY A 100 -23.87 1.33 12.06
C GLY A 100 -23.47 2.73 11.58
N TYR A 101 -23.32 2.96 10.27
CA TYR A 101 -23.10 4.30 9.75
C TYR A 101 -24.37 5.15 9.86
N LEU A 102 -24.32 6.19 10.72
CA LEU A 102 -25.42 7.14 10.98
C LEU A 102 -25.28 8.45 10.19
N GLY A 103 -24.29 8.56 9.31
CA GLY A 103 -24.05 9.75 8.50
C GLY A 103 -24.94 9.82 7.26
N ASP A 104 -24.74 10.86 6.46
CA ASP A 104 -25.53 11.07 5.24
C ASP A 104 -25.38 9.90 4.25
N PRO A 105 -26.47 9.47 3.61
CA PRO A 105 -26.43 8.37 2.65
C PRO A 105 -25.43 8.67 1.53
N VAL A 106 -24.46 7.78 1.39
CA VAL A 106 -23.43 7.85 0.35
C VAL A 106 -23.83 6.96 -0.82
N SER A 107 -23.49 7.34 -2.05
CA SER A 107 -23.85 6.57 -3.25
C SER A 107 -23.14 5.21 -3.30
N ASP A 108 -23.85 4.17 -3.74
CA ASP A 108 -23.33 2.79 -3.87
C ASP A 108 -21.99 2.72 -4.63
N ALA A 109 -21.81 3.57 -5.64
CA ALA A 109 -20.57 3.67 -6.41
C ALA A 109 -19.37 4.09 -5.54
N THR A 110 -19.58 5.05 -4.62
CA THR A 110 -18.55 5.51 -3.70
C THR A 110 -18.23 4.45 -2.66
N LEU A 111 -19.24 3.76 -2.13
CA LEU A 111 -19.04 2.65 -1.20
C LEU A 111 -18.22 1.53 -1.85
N LYS A 112 -18.60 1.13 -3.07
CA LYS A 112 -17.89 0.07 -3.79
C LYS A 112 -16.43 0.44 -4.06
N MET A 113 -16.15 1.70 -4.36
CA MET A 113 -14.79 2.19 -4.52
C MET A 113 -14.01 2.12 -3.21
N THR A 114 -14.58 2.56 -2.10
CA THR A 114 -13.93 2.49 -0.76
C THR A 114 -13.66 1.04 -0.35
N ASP A 115 -14.62 0.14 -0.55
CA ASP A 115 -14.46 -1.30 -0.30
C ASP A 115 -13.36 -1.91 -1.19
N THR A 116 -13.23 -1.44 -2.43
CA THR A 116 -12.15 -1.87 -3.33
C THR A 116 -10.79 -1.48 -2.77
N PHE A 117 -10.63 -0.24 -2.27
CA PHE A 117 -9.39 0.20 -1.63
C PHE A 117 -9.07 -0.58 -0.36
N LEU A 118 -10.11 -0.94 0.41
CA LEU A 118 -9.95 -1.78 1.59
C LEU A 118 -9.46 -3.19 1.21
N ASN A 119 -10.11 -3.82 0.23
CA ASN A 119 -9.69 -5.11 -0.33
C ASN A 119 -8.25 -5.06 -0.87
N LEU A 120 -7.89 -4.00 -1.59
CA LEU A 120 -6.52 -3.78 -2.08
C LEU A 120 -5.51 -3.72 -0.93
N THR A 121 -5.85 -3.02 0.15
CA THR A 121 -4.98 -2.95 1.33
C THR A 121 -4.74 -4.33 1.93
N TYR A 122 -5.78 -5.16 2.04
CA TYR A 122 -5.64 -6.54 2.53
C TYR A 122 -4.83 -7.44 1.59
N PHE A 123 -5.05 -7.35 0.28
CA PHE A 123 -4.29 -8.12 -0.70
C PHE A 123 -2.82 -7.74 -0.73
N LEU A 124 -2.52 -6.43 -0.67
CA LEU A 124 -1.14 -5.95 -0.62
C LEU A 124 -0.46 -6.35 0.69
N PHE A 125 -1.18 -6.31 1.82
CA PHE A 125 -0.66 -6.77 3.10
C PHE A 125 -0.35 -8.28 3.09
N GLY A 126 -1.30 -9.11 2.65
CA GLY A 126 -1.08 -10.56 2.51
C GLY A 126 0.03 -10.88 1.51
N GLY A 127 0.07 -10.18 0.37
CA GLY A 127 1.13 -10.29 -0.63
C GLY A 127 2.50 -9.92 -0.09
N ALA A 128 2.60 -8.88 0.75
CA ALA A 128 3.84 -8.48 1.40
C ALA A 128 4.36 -9.57 2.36
N ILE A 129 3.49 -10.17 3.16
CA ILE A 129 3.85 -11.29 4.03
C ILE A 129 4.37 -12.48 3.20
N LEU A 130 3.64 -12.85 2.14
CA LEU A 130 4.07 -13.93 1.25
C LEU A 130 5.43 -13.65 0.60
N ALA A 131 5.64 -12.42 0.14
CA ALA A 131 6.91 -12.01 -0.45
C ALA A 131 8.08 -12.10 0.54
N LEU A 132 7.87 -11.76 1.82
CA LEU A 132 8.88 -11.92 2.88
C LEU A 132 9.23 -13.39 3.10
N ILE A 133 8.22 -14.26 3.21
CA ILE A 133 8.42 -15.71 3.42
C ILE A 133 9.16 -16.33 2.24
N VAL A 134 8.69 -16.08 1.01
CA VAL A 134 9.32 -16.61 -0.21
C VAL A 134 10.75 -16.08 -0.34
N GLY A 135 10.96 -14.79 -0.08
CA GLY A 135 12.29 -14.17 -0.11
C GLY A 135 13.26 -14.82 0.87
N TRP A 136 12.78 -15.15 2.07
CA TRP A 136 13.59 -15.86 3.08
C TRP A 136 13.93 -17.29 2.65
N ILE A 137 12.94 -18.06 2.16
CA ILE A 137 13.15 -19.45 1.69
C ILE A 137 14.14 -19.48 0.52
N VAL A 138 13.91 -18.67 -0.52
CA VAL A 138 14.78 -18.62 -1.70
C VAL A 138 16.18 -18.15 -1.34
N GLY A 139 16.29 -17.20 -0.40
CA GLY A 139 17.58 -16.74 0.12
C GLY A 139 18.32 -17.81 0.92
N ALA A 140 17.61 -18.69 1.61
CA ALA A 140 18.19 -19.80 2.37
C ALA A 140 18.63 -20.97 1.47
N THR A 141 17.90 -21.27 0.40
CA THR A 141 18.19 -22.38 -0.53
C THR A 141 19.23 -22.07 -1.60
N ARG A 142 19.50 -20.77 -1.85
CA ARG A 142 20.53 -20.31 -2.79
C ARG A 142 21.88 -19.98 -2.13
N LYS A 143 22.03 -20.26 -0.84
CA LYS A 143 23.34 -20.34 -0.18
C LYS A 143 23.98 -21.69 -0.46
#